data_AF-A0A2T5G6F9-F1
#
_entry.id   AF-A0A2T5G6F9-F1
#
_cell.length_a   1.000
_cell.length_b   1.000
_cell.length_c   1.000
_cell.angle_alpha   90.00
_cell.angle_beta   90.00
_cell.angle_gamma   90.00
#
_symmetry.space_group_name_H-M   'P 1'
#
loop_
_entity.id
_entity.type
_entity.pdbx_description
1 polymer ?
#
loop_
_entity_poly.entity_id
_entity_poly.type
_entity_poly.pdbx_seq_one_letter_code
_entity_poly.pdbx_strand_id
1 'polypeptide(L)' 'MYAFWPVRYASHVVRLAPHEALSLHELLLVYTYALADLREKEKSVQHEAIRTIVARTRALLEKHIREIVALLETSHVS' A
#
# COMPACT_ATOMS: atom_id res chain seq x y z
N MET A 1 2.65 -15.07 13.14
CA MET A 1 1.54 -15.63 12.34
C MET A 1 1.23 -14.62 11.25
N TYR A 2 1.72 -14.83 10.03
CA TYR A 2 1.55 -13.87 8.93
C TYR A 2 0.22 -14.14 8.22
N ALA A 3 -0.80 -13.31 8.47
CA ALA A 3 -2.00 -13.32 7.67
C ALA A 3 -1.74 -12.51 6.39
N PHE A 4 -1.39 -13.22 5.33
CA PHE A 4 -1.37 -12.70 3.96
C PHE A 4 -2.83 -12.48 3.53
N TRP A 5 -3.28 -11.22 3.51
CA TRP A 5 -4.68 -10.88 3.28
C TRP A 5 -5.10 -11.28 1.85
N PRO A 6 -6.11 -12.17 1.68
CA PRO A 6 -6.59 -12.50 0.35
C PRO A 6 -7.53 -11.40 -0.14
N VAL A 7 -7.22 -10.88 -1.33
CA VAL A 7 -8.11 -9.99 -2.09
C VAL A 7 -9.41 -10.75 -2.39
N ARG A 8 -10.46 -10.45 -1.64
CA ARG A 8 -11.86 -10.65 -2.07
C ARG A 8 -12.65 -9.41 -1.64
N TYR A 9 -12.80 -8.47 -2.58
CA TYR A 9 -13.85 -7.46 -2.54
C TYR A 9 -15.21 -8.17 -2.70
N ALA A 10 -15.68 -8.83 -1.64
CA ALA A 10 -17.04 -9.31 -1.54
C ALA A 10 -17.89 -8.13 -1.02
N SER A 11 -18.44 -7.34 -1.95
CA SER A 11 -19.81 -6.80 -1.97
C SER A 11 -20.54 -6.43 -0.66
N HIS A 12 -19.83 -6.12 0.42
CA HIS A 12 -20.36 -5.69 1.69
C HIS A 12 -19.65 -4.39 2.04
N VAL A 13 -20.42 -3.34 2.32
CA VAL A 13 -19.91 -2.07 2.86
C VAL A 13 -19.04 -2.40 4.06
N VAL A 14 -17.71 -2.36 3.89
CA VAL A 14 -16.75 -2.62 4.96
C VAL A 14 -16.72 -1.37 5.81
N ARG A 15 -17.57 -1.33 6.84
CA ARG A 15 -17.52 -0.28 7.84
C ARG A 15 -16.34 -0.56 8.75
N LEU A 16 -15.22 0.12 8.49
CA LEU A 16 -14.02 0.03 9.32
C LEU A 16 -14.34 0.54 10.74
N ALA A 17 -13.89 -0.19 11.75
CA ALA A 17 -13.84 0.33 13.09
C ALA A 17 -12.83 1.50 13.16
N PRO A 18 -12.99 2.47 14.08
CA PRO A 18 -12.11 3.64 14.15
C PRO A 18 -10.61 3.31 14.26
N HIS A 19 -10.26 2.23 14.96
CA HIS A 19 -8.87 1.79 15.10
C HIS A 19 -8.32 1.16 13.81
N GLU A 20 -9.16 0.51 13.00
CA GLU A 20 -8.77 -0.04 11.69
C GLU A 20 -8.54 1.09 10.69
N ALA A 21 -9.40 2.11 10.70
CA ALA A 21 -9.24 3.31 9.87
C ALA A 21 -7.95 4.08 10.23
N LEU A 22 -7.66 4.23 11.53
CA LEU A 22 -6.41 4.84 12.01
C LEU A 22 -5.19 4.02 11.57
N SER A 23 -5.22 2.69 11.77
CA SER A 23 -4.13 1.80 11.36
C SER A 23 -3.87 1.84 9.85
N LEU A 24 -4.94 1.93 9.04
CA LEU A 24 -4.83 2.09 7.60
C LEU A 24 -4.26 3.45 7.20
N HIS A 25 -4.62 4.54 7.90
CA HIS A 25 -3.99 5.85 7.71
C HIS A 25 -2.49 5.84 8.03
N GLU A 26 -2.10 5.23 9.16
CA GLU A 26 -0.70 5.09 9.54
C GLU A 26 0.07 4.27 8.50
N LEU A 27 -0.51 3.15 8.04
CA LEU A 27 0.09 2.30 7.02
C LEU A 27 0.22 3.03 5.66
N LEU A 28 -0.78 3.84 5.30
CA LEU A 28 -0.75 4.68 4.11
C LEU A 28 0.41 5.69 4.16
N LEU A 29 0.61 6.34 5.31
CA LEU A 29 1.74 7.25 5.51
C LEU A 29 3.07 6.51 5.36
N VAL A 30 3.24 5.37 6.03
CA VAL A 30 4.48 4.58 5.94
C VAL A 30 4.77 4.17 4.49
N TYR A 31 3.77 3.67 3.76
CA TYR A 31 3.96 3.23 2.38
C TYR A 31 4.20 4.38 1.41
N THR A 32 3.58 5.54 1.61
CA THR A 32 3.83 6.71 0.77
C THR A 32 5.24 7.27 0.99
N TYR A 33 5.72 7.32 2.24
CA TYR A 33 7.12 7.68 2.53
C TYR A 33 8.11 6.67 1.94
N ALA A 34 7.85 5.37 2.12
CA ALA A 34 8.69 4.32 1.56
C ALA A 34 8.73 4.38 0.02
N LEU A 35 7.61 4.66 -0.63
CA LEU A 35 7.54 4.83 -2.08
C LEU A 35 8.35 6.04 -2.56
N ALA A 36 8.26 7.17 -1.85
CA ALA A 36 9.03 8.37 -2.17
C ALA A 36 10.54 8.12 -2.04
N ASP A 37 10.98 7.54 -0.93
CA ASP A 37 12.38 7.18 -0.68
C ASP A 37 12.91 6.17 -1.72
N LEU A 38 12.10 5.15 -2.05
CA LEU A 38 12.47 4.15 -3.07
C LEU A 38 12.66 4.79 -4.45
N ARG A 39 11.80 5.74 -4.84
CA ARG A 39 11.89 6.47 -6.12
C ARG A 39 13.14 7.34 -6.20
N GLU A 40 13.53 7.98 -5.10
CA GLU A 40 14.79 8.73 -5.05
C GLU A 40 16.00 7.80 -5.18
N LYS A 41 15.99 6.68 -4.45
CA LYS A 41 17.08 5.68 -4.49
C LYS A 41 17.19 5.01 -5.86
N GLU A 42 16.08 4.73 -6.54
CA GLU A 42 16.03 4.11 -7.87
C GLU A 42 16.91 4.84 -8.90
N LYS A 43 16.98 6.18 -8.82
CA LYS A 43 17.80 7.02 -9.72
C LYS A 43 19.29 6.68 -9.68
N SER A 44 19.76 6.15 -8.56
CA SER A 44 21.17 5.81 -8.34
C SER A 44 21.51 4.35 -8.62
N VAL A 45 20.51 3.50 -8.93
CA VAL A 45 20.71 2.06 -9.12
C VAL A 45 21.25 1.77 -10.53
N GLN A 46 22.53 1.41 -10.58
CA GLN A 46 23.20 1.02 -11.82
C GLN A 46 23.09 -0.48 -12.14
N HIS A 47 22.93 -1.31 -11.10
CA HIS A 47 22.88 -2.76 -11.25
C HIS A 47 21.50 -3.25 -11.72
N GLU A 48 21.44 -3.88 -12.89
CA GLU A 48 20.17 -4.22 -13.58
C GLU A 48 19.26 -5.15 -12.75
N ALA A 49 19.82 -6.18 -12.10
CA ALA A 49 19.05 -7.05 -11.22
C ALA A 49 18.41 -6.29 -10.03
N ILE A 50 19.15 -5.36 -9.43
CA ILE A 50 18.66 -4.53 -8.32
C ILE A 50 17.58 -3.58 -8.83
N ARG A 51 17.76 -2.99 -10.02
CA ARG A 51 16.76 -2.14 -10.67
C ARG A 51 15.44 -2.89 -10.89
N THR A 52 15.52 -4.15 -11.33
CA THR A 52 14.33 -4.99 -11.51
C THR A 52 13.62 -5.25 -10.17
N ILE A 53 14.37 -5.54 -9.11
CA ILE A 53 13.80 -5.73 -7.76
C ILE A 53 13.13 -4.44 -7.27
N VAL A 54 13.82 -3.30 -7.39
CA VAL A 54 13.31 -1.99 -7.00
C VAL A 54 12.04 -1.63 -7.77
N ALA A 55 11.99 -1.85 -9.08
CA ALA A 55 10.81 -1.61 -9.90
C ALA A 55 9.61 -2.48 -9.48
N ARG A 56 9.84 -3.76 -9.15
CA ARG A 56 8.78 -4.66 -8.63
C ARG A 56 8.29 -4.21 -7.26
N THR A 57 9.20 -3.83 -6.37
CA THR A 57 8.84 -3.31 -5.04
C THR A 57 8.05 -2.02 -5.16
N ARG A 58 8.42 -1.12 -6.07
CA ARG A 58 7.67 0.11 -6.37
C ARG A 58 6.24 -0.20 -6.80
N ALA A 59 6.07 -1.10 -7.77
CA ALA A 59 4.76 -1.50 -8.27
C ALA A 59 3.89 -2.13 -7.17
N LEU A 60 4.49 -2.91 -6.26
CA LEU A 60 3.80 -3.50 -5.11
C LEU A 60 3.35 -2.43 -4.11
N LEU A 61 4.22 -1.48 -3.75
CA LEU A 61 3.87 -0.37 -2.87
C LEU A 61 2.74 0.49 -3.46
N GLU A 62 2.82 0.83 -4.74
CA GLU A 62 1.76 1.58 -5.44
C GLU A 62 0.43 0.83 -5.43
N LYS A 63 0.45 -0.51 -5.59
CA LYS A 63 -0.74 -1.34 -5.48
C LYS A 63 -1.33 -1.28 -4.07
N HIS A 64 -0.52 -1.48 -3.03
CA HIS A 64 -1.00 -1.43 -1.64
C HIS A 64 -1.56 -0.06 -1.27
N ILE A 65 -0.92 1.02 -1.70
CA ILE A 65 -1.42 2.39 -1.50
C ILE A 65 -2.81 2.55 -2.11
N ARG A 66 -3.02 2.10 -3.37
CA ARG A 66 -4.34 2.15 -4.01
C ARG A 66 -5.39 1.34 -3.27
N GLU A 67 -5.03 0.16 -2.78
CA GLU A 67 -5.95 -0.70 -2.01
C GLU A 67 -6.33 -0.06 -0.68
N ILE A 68 -5.37 0.52 0.04
CA ILE A 68 -5.63 1.21 1.31
C ILE A 68 -6.52 2.44 1.09
N VAL A 69 -6.25 3.25 0.06
CA VAL A 69 -7.08 4.41 -0.29
C VAL A 69 -8.51 3.97 -0.61
N ALA A 70 -8.67 2.92 -1.43
CA ALA A 70 -10.00 2.40 -1.76
C ALA A 70 -10.76 1.90 -0.52
N LEU A 71 -10.08 1.21 0.41
CA LEU A 71 -10.68 0.77 1.67
C LEU A 71 -11.11 1.95 2.55
N LEU A 72 -10.29 2.99 2.64
CA LEU A 72 -10.63 4.20 3.41
C LEU A 72 -11.81 4.95 2.77
N GLU A 73 -11.79 5.17 1.46
CA GLU A 73 -12.87 5.84 0.72
C GLU A 73 -14.20 5.10 0.87
N THR A 74 -14.21 3.78 0.68
CA THR A 74 -15.41 2.95 0.83
C THR A 74 -15.93 2.88 2.27
N SER A 75 -15.07 3.12 3.27
CA SER A 75 -15.47 3.17 4.68
C SER A 75 -16.07 4.51 5.12
N HIS A 76 -15.75 5.62 4.43
CA HIS A 76 -16.23 6.97 4.76
C HIS A 76 -17.61 7.29 4.16
N VAL A 77 -18.05 6.53 3.14
CA VAL A 77 -19.39 6.67 2.56
C VAL A 77 -20.39 5.83 3.38
N SER A 78 -20.88 6.39 4.48
CA SER A 78 -22.01 5.88 5.28
C SER A 78 -22.70 7.01 6.05
#